data_AF-A0A7G6WZX0-F1
#
_entry.id   AF-A0A7G6WZX0-F1
#
_cell.length_a   1.000
_cell.length_b   1.000
_cell.length_c   1.000
_cell.angle_alpha   90.00
_cell.angle_beta   90.00
_cell.angle_gamma   90.00
#
_symmetry.space_group_name_H-M   'P 1'
#
loop_
_entity.id
_entity.type
_entity.pdbx_description
1 polymer ?
#
loop_
_entity_poly.entity_id
_entity_poly.type
_entity_poly.pdbx_seq_one_letter_code
_entity_poly.pdbx_strand_id
1 'polypeptide(L)'
;MGEIAVERRTVEWVSNPRDPESALSWQLERVGSAAWQEWSLKFQRMAFGYAQDSGWHDPTDALSWLDHHALLHEGAVPRGALVWYQAADRIRVACSLGSGQVVGPLPTGQVGVAELSALSTDYVWSDAHFPFAH
;
A
#
# COMPACT_ATOMS: atom_id res chain seq x y z
N MET A 1 42.84 -9.06 10.87
CA MET A 1 41.52 -8.42 11.04
C MET A 1 40.79 -8.57 9.72
N GLY A 2 39.90 -9.54 9.63
CA GLY A 2 39.15 -9.81 8.40
C GLY A 2 37.94 -8.89 8.33
N GLU A 3 37.90 -8.06 7.30
CA GLU A 3 36.74 -7.23 6.98
C GLU A 3 35.62 -8.17 6.51
N ILE A 4 34.57 -8.29 7.32
CA ILE A 4 33.36 -9.00 6.91
C ILE A 4 32.65 -8.08 5.93
N ALA A 5 32.84 -8.34 4.63
CA ALA A 5 32.05 -7.74 3.58
C ALA A 5 30.59 -8.19 3.77
N VAL A 6 29.77 -7.31 4.34
CA VAL A 6 28.33 -7.50 4.38
C VAL A 6 27.85 -7.27 2.95
N GLU A 7 27.73 -8.37 2.20
CA GLU A 7 27.10 -8.41 0.90
C GLU A 7 25.65 -7.94 1.08
N ARG A 8 25.39 -6.65 0.83
CA ARG A 8 24.05 -6.12 0.70
C ARG A 8 23.46 -6.79 -0.53
N ARG A 9 22.76 -7.91 -0.34
CA ARG A 9 21.93 -8.51 -1.39
C ARG A 9 20.99 -7.43 -1.89
N THR A 10 21.28 -6.89 -3.07
CA THR A 10 20.32 -6.13 -3.85
C THR A 10 19.23 -7.14 -4.19
N VAL A 11 18.13 -7.12 -3.45
CA VAL A 11 16.96 -7.93 -3.83
C VAL A 11 16.54 -7.41 -5.20
N GLU A 12 16.58 -8.26 -6.22
CA GLU A 12 16.03 -7.93 -7.54
C GLU A 12 14.53 -7.80 -7.38
N TRP A 13 14.08 -6.54 -7.24
CA TRP A 13 12.67 -6.23 -7.06
C TRP A 13 11.94 -6.46 -8.37
N VAL A 14 10.96 -7.36 -8.33
CA VAL A 14 10.06 -7.59 -9.47
C VAL A 14 9.09 -6.41 -9.53
N SER A 15 9.08 -5.71 -10.66
CA SER A 15 8.11 -4.66 -10.93
C SER A 15 6.68 -5.19 -10.84
N ASN A 16 5.78 -4.38 -10.28
CA ASN A 16 4.35 -4.73 -10.25
C ASN A 16 3.82 -5.01 -11.68
N PRO A 17 2.86 -5.93 -11.83
CA PRO A 17 2.22 -6.21 -13.13
C PRO A 17 1.55 -4.98 -13.76
N ARG A 18 1.09 -4.04 -12.94
CA ARG A 18 0.50 -2.78 -13.35
C ARG A 18 1.31 -1.60 -12.81
N ASP A 19 1.57 -0.61 -13.66
CA ASP A 19 2.20 0.64 -13.25
C ASP A 19 1.26 1.48 -12.34
N PRO A 20 1.79 2.46 -11.59
CA PRO A 20 0.98 3.24 -10.66
C PRO A 20 -0.21 3.97 -11.29
N GLU A 21 -0.09 4.53 -12.50
CA GLU A 21 -1.21 5.28 -13.11
C GLU A 21 -2.32 4.34 -13.55
N SER A 22 -1.96 3.22 -14.16
CA SER A 22 -2.93 2.18 -14.49
C SER A 22 -3.59 1.61 -13.21
N ALA A 23 -2.84 1.45 -12.12
CA ALA A 23 -3.38 0.98 -10.84
C ALA A 23 -4.36 1.98 -10.24
N LEU A 24 -4.05 3.27 -10.29
CA LEU A 24 -4.94 4.33 -9.85
C LEU A 24 -6.22 4.39 -10.69
N SER A 25 -6.11 4.28 -12.03
CA SER A 25 -7.29 4.21 -12.91
C SER A 25 -8.22 3.06 -12.52
N TRP A 26 -7.66 1.86 -12.28
CA TRP A 26 -8.42 0.69 -11.86
C TRP A 26 -9.18 0.90 -10.54
N GLN A 27 -8.56 1.61 -9.57
CA GLN A 27 -9.19 1.93 -8.29
C GLN A 27 -10.29 2.97 -8.44
N LEU A 28 -10.06 4.00 -9.24
CA LEU A 28 -11.03 5.07 -9.50
C LEU A 28 -12.30 4.56 -10.18
N GLU A 29 -12.18 3.61 -11.11
CA GLU A 29 -13.32 2.91 -11.72
C GLU A 29 -14.21 2.16 -10.72
N ARG A 30 -13.71 1.90 -9.51
CA ARG A 30 -14.40 1.13 -8.46
C ARG A 30 -14.93 1.99 -7.33
N VAL A 31 -14.77 3.31 -7.40
CA VAL A 31 -15.33 4.24 -6.42
C VAL A 31 -16.85 4.01 -6.27
N GLY A 32 -17.32 3.95 -5.03
CA GLY A 32 -18.69 3.60 -4.65
C GLY A 32 -18.92 2.10 -4.41
N SER A 33 -17.99 1.23 -4.77
CA SER A 33 -18.11 -0.21 -4.51
C SER A 33 -17.92 -0.53 -3.02
N ALA A 34 -18.84 -1.28 -2.44
CA ALA A 34 -18.73 -1.83 -1.08
C ALA A 34 -18.10 -3.24 -1.03
N ALA A 35 -17.75 -3.82 -2.18
CA ALA A 35 -17.30 -5.22 -2.27
C ALA A 35 -15.93 -5.48 -1.62
N TRP A 36 -15.21 -4.42 -1.25
CA TRP A 36 -13.84 -4.46 -0.72
C TRP A 36 -13.74 -4.01 0.72
N GLN A 37 -14.88 -3.89 1.40
CA GLN A 37 -14.93 -3.56 2.82
C GLN A 37 -14.03 -4.55 3.60
N GLU A 38 -13.21 -4.02 4.50
CA GLU A 38 -12.17 -4.74 5.26
C GLU A 38 -11.02 -5.38 4.48
N TRP A 39 -10.99 -5.30 3.14
CA TRP A 39 -9.96 -5.93 2.32
C TRP A 39 -9.02 -4.89 1.68
N SER A 40 -8.59 -3.90 2.48
CA SER A 40 -7.76 -2.79 2.00
C SER A 40 -6.47 -3.26 1.31
N LEU A 41 -5.72 -4.18 1.92
CA LEU A 41 -4.47 -4.70 1.35
C LEU A 41 -4.68 -5.53 0.09
N LYS A 42 -5.66 -6.45 0.11
CA LYS A 42 -6.00 -7.27 -1.06
C LYS A 42 -6.47 -6.40 -2.23
N PHE A 43 -7.26 -5.36 -1.96
CA PHE A 43 -7.68 -4.40 -2.97
C PHE A 43 -6.47 -3.69 -3.61
N GLN A 44 -5.52 -3.22 -2.82
CA GLN A 44 -4.31 -2.58 -3.36
C GLN A 44 -3.49 -3.57 -4.20
N ARG A 45 -3.28 -4.78 -3.70
CA ARG A 45 -2.59 -5.85 -4.45
C ARG A 45 -3.26 -6.11 -5.82
N MET A 46 -4.58 -6.22 -5.85
CA MET A 46 -5.34 -6.39 -7.09
C MET A 46 -5.29 -5.17 -8.02
N ALA A 47 -5.28 -3.97 -7.45
CA ALA A 47 -5.07 -2.73 -8.19
C ALA A 47 -3.70 -2.70 -8.87
N PHE A 48 -2.67 -3.33 -8.30
CA PHE A 48 -1.36 -3.49 -8.92
C PHE A 48 -1.24 -4.72 -9.83
N GLY A 49 -2.34 -5.46 -10.04
CA GLY A 49 -2.47 -6.49 -11.07
C GLY A 49 -2.23 -7.92 -10.62
N TYR A 50 -2.01 -8.15 -9.33
CA TYR A 50 -1.90 -9.50 -8.76
C TYR A 50 -3.30 -10.08 -8.53
N ALA A 51 -3.75 -10.92 -9.45
CA ALA A 51 -5.08 -11.51 -9.44
C ALA A 51 -5.19 -12.75 -8.54
N GLN A 52 -4.08 -13.38 -8.18
CA GLN A 52 -4.07 -14.55 -7.31
C GLN A 52 -4.20 -14.12 -5.84
N ASP A 53 -4.78 -14.99 -5.01
CA ASP A 53 -4.86 -14.76 -3.57
C ASP A 53 -3.56 -15.19 -2.87
N SER A 54 -2.45 -14.61 -3.33
CA SER A 54 -1.10 -14.79 -2.82
C SER A 54 -0.60 -13.53 -2.13
N GLY A 55 0.38 -13.68 -1.23
CA GLY A 55 0.99 -12.59 -0.48
C GLY A 55 0.37 -12.35 0.89
N TRP A 56 0.64 -11.18 1.47
CA TRP A 56 0.15 -10.86 2.81
C TRP A 56 -1.37 -10.76 2.86
N HIS A 57 -1.94 -11.29 3.94
CA HIS A 57 -3.37 -11.17 4.24
C HIS A 57 -3.65 -10.03 5.22
N ASP A 58 -2.73 -9.75 6.15
CA ASP A 58 -2.86 -8.72 7.18
C ASP A 58 -2.00 -7.48 6.86
N PRO A 59 -2.58 -6.26 6.84
CA PRO A 59 -1.83 -5.02 6.74
C PRO A 59 -0.73 -4.84 7.79
N THR A 60 -0.93 -5.34 9.01
CA THR A 60 0.01 -5.22 10.13
C THR A 60 1.28 -6.04 9.89
N ASP A 61 1.12 -7.26 9.36
CA ASP A 61 2.25 -8.13 9.00
C ASP A 61 3.06 -7.52 7.85
N ALA A 62 2.36 -6.99 6.83
CA ALA A 62 3.00 -6.29 5.72
C ALA A 62 3.77 -5.05 6.19
N LEU A 63 3.15 -4.23 7.04
CA LEU A 63 3.77 -3.03 7.59
C LEU A 63 5.01 -3.36 8.43
N SER A 64 4.92 -4.37 9.30
CA SER A 64 6.06 -4.82 10.13
C SER A 64 7.22 -5.33 9.27
N TRP A 65 6.92 -6.02 8.17
CA TRP A 65 7.95 -6.47 7.23
C TRP A 65 8.61 -5.28 6.51
N LEU A 66 7.82 -4.30 6.06
CA LEU A 66 8.35 -3.09 5.41
C LEU A 66 9.23 -2.27 6.35
N ASP A 67 8.82 -2.13 7.62
CA ASP A 67 9.62 -1.48 8.67
C ASP A 67 10.94 -2.20 8.88
N HIS A 68 10.90 -3.52 9.06
CA HIS A 68 12.09 -4.36 9.24
C HIS A 68 13.10 -4.24 8.09
N HIS A 69 12.62 -3.95 6.87
CA HIS A 69 13.45 -3.78 5.68
C HIS A 69 13.77 -2.33 5.35
N ALA A 70 13.43 -1.37 6.23
CA ALA A 70 13.65 0.07 6.03
C ALA A 70 13.03 0.61 4.73
N LEU A 71 11.81 0.15 4.41
CA LEU A 71 11.04 0.52 3.22
C LEU A 71 9.89 1.50 3.53
N LEU A 72 9.86 2.02 4.76
CA LEU A 72 8.88 3.00 5.20
C LEU A 72 9.47 4.41 5.17
N HIS A 73 8.60 5.36 4.88
CA HIS A 73 8.92 6.76 4.72
C HIS A 73 7.87 7.62 5.41
N GLU A 74 8.29 8.83 5.80
CA GLU A 74 7.45 9.85 6.41
C GLU A 74 7.30 11.06 5.47
N GLY A 75 6.38 11.97 5.82
CA GLY A 75 6.22 13.25 5.14
C GLY A 75 5.37 13.19 3.87
N ALA A 76 5.77 13.96 2.86
CA ALA A 76 4.96 14.14 1.65
C ALA A 76 4.85 12.84 0.86
N VAL A 77 3.62 12.35 0.70
CA VAL A 77 3.35 11.08 0.03
C VAL A 77 3.30 11.28 -1.49
N PRO A 78 4.18 10.63 -2.27
CA PRO A 78 4.13 10.72 -3.72
C PRO A 78 2.90 10.01 -4.28
N ARG A 79 2.43 10.44 -5.46
CA ARG A 79 1.33 9.78 -6.17
C ARG A 79 1.74 8.34 -6.53
N GLY A 80 0.83 7.39 -6.32
CA GLY A 80 1.04 5.97 -6.59
C GLY A 80 1.69 5.17 -5.44
N ALA A 81 2.15 5.85 -4.38
CA ALA A 81 2.63 5.17 -3.18
C ALA A 81 1.50 4.57 -2.36
N LEU A 82 1.84 3.58 -1.53
CA LEU A 82 0.94 3.02 -0.55
C LEU A 82 1.05 3.80 0.76
N VAL A 83 -0.09 4.23 1.27
CA VAL A 83 -0.22 4.90 2.57
C VAL A 83 -0.76 3.91 3.57
N TRP A 84 0.00 3.71 4.65
CA TRP A 84 -0.34 2.85 5.78
C TRP A 84 -0.75 3.75 6.93
N TYR A 85 -1.98 3.62 7.40
CA TYR A 85 -2.53 4.53 8.39
C TYR A 85 -3.37 3.80 9.43
N GLN A 86 -3.31 4.27 10.67
CA GLN A 86 -4.19 3.81 11.73
C GLN A 86 -5.60 4.37 11.51
N ALA A 87 -6.61 3.51 11.44
CA ALA A 87 -8.01 3.91 11.40
C ALA A 87 -8.85 3.04 12.31
N ALA A 88 -9.48 3.68 13.30
CA ALA A 88 -10.13 3.00 14.42
C ALA A 88 -9.14 2.02 15.12
N ASP A 89 -9.43 0.72 15.08
CA ASP A 89 -8.71 -0.34 15.80
C ASP A 89 -7.69 -1.10 14.93
N ARG A 90 -7.46 -0.68 13.68
CA ARG A 90 -6.61 -1.43 12.73
C ARG A 90 -5.81 -0.55 11.78
N ILE A 91 -4.72 -1.12 11.27
CA ILE A 91 -3.97 -0.57 10.15
C ILE A 91 -4.77 -0.80 8.86
N ARG A 92 -4.86 0.26 8.05
CA ARG A 92 -5.44 0.20 6.70
C ARG A 92 -4.42 0.71 5.70
N VAL A 93 -4.62 0.31 4.44
CA VAL A 93 -3.78 0.75 3.32
C VAL A 93 -4.62 1.36 2.20
N ALA A 94 -4.15 2.49 1.66
CA ALA A 94 -4.73 3.16 0.51
C ALA A 94 -3.64 3.59 -0.48
N CYS A 95 -3.99 3.88 -1.73
CA CYS A 95 -3.04 4.40 -2.70
C CYS A 95 -3.11 5.92 -2.76
N SER A 96 -1.96 6.58 -2.76
CA SER A 96 -1.87 8.04 -2.86
C SER A 96 -2.24 8.53 -4.25
N LEU A 97 -3.11 9.52 -4.32
CA LEU A 97 -3.38 10.29 -5.54
C LEU A 97 -2.40 11.48 -5.69
N GLY A 98 -1.56 11.72 -4.68
CA GLY A 98 -0.77 12.93 -4.53
C GLY A 98 -1.54 14.02 -3.77
N SER A 99 -0.84 15.10 -3.39
CA SER A 99 -1.42 16.29 -2.77
C SER A 99 -2.25 16.01 -1.49
N GLY A 100 -1.90 14.97 -0.73
CA GLY A 100 -2.59 14.59 0.51
C GLY A 100 -3.88 13.79 0.31
N GLN A 101 -4.21 13.38 -0.92
CA GLN A 101 -5.40 12.57 -1.21
C GLN A 101 -5.03 11.10 -1.40
N VAL A 102 -5.95 10.22 -1.01
CA VAL A 102 -5.82 8.77 -1.19
C VAL A 102 -7.08 8.16 -1.80
N VAL A 103 -6.92 7.01 -2.45
CA VAL A 103 -8.00 6.17 -2.96
C VAL A 103 -7.89 4.75 -2.42
N GLY A 104 -9.03 4.15 -2.06
CA GLY A 104 -9.09 2.78 -1.59
C GLY A 104 -10.35 2.49 -0.78
N PRO A 105 -10.49 1.28 -0.20
CA PRO A 105 -11.62 0.94 0.66
C PRO A 105 -11.56 1.72 1.96
N LEU A 106 -12.39 2.77 2.04
CA LEU A 106 -12.40 3.71 3.16
C LEU A 106 -13.04 3.07 4.41
N PRO A 107 -12.78 3.61 5.61
CA PRO A 107 -13.44 3.18 6.85
C PRO A 107 -14.98 3.27 6.80
N THR A 108 -15.53 4.12 5.93
CA THR A 108 -16.97 4.27 5.70
C THR A 108 -17.61 3.08 4.97
N GLY A 109 -16.81 2.13 4.49
CA GLY A 109 -17.28 0.85 3.93
C GLY A 109 -17.30 0.78 2.39
N GLN A 110 -17.02 1.88 1.70
CA GLN A 110 -16.94 1.93 0.23
C GLN A 110 -15.53 2.29 -0.24
N VAL A 111 -15.18 1.86 -1.44
CA VAL A 111 -14.06 2.45 -2.17
C VAL A 111 -14.37 3.91 -2.43
N GLY A 112 -13.44 4.80 -2.07
CA GLY A 112 -13.62 6.23 -2.24
C GLY A 112 -12.31 6.98 -2.28
N VAL A 113 -12.42 8.27 -2.54
CA VAL A 113 -11.33 9.23 -2.43
C VAL A 113 -11.54 10.04 -1.16
N ALA A 114 -10.46 10.25 -0.41
CA ALA A 114 -10.50 11.05 0.81
C ALA A 114 -9.21 11.82 1.01
N GLU A 115 -9.32 12.93 1.73
CA GLU A 115 -8.17 13.63 2.31
C GLU A 115 -7.55 12.73 3.38
N LEU A 116 -6.25 12.50 3.30
CA LEU A 116 -5.52 11.67 4.26
C LEU A 116 -5.67 12.21 5.69
N SER A 117 -5.62 13.53 5.85
CA SER A 117 -5.80 14.21 7.12
C SER A 117 -7.18 14.00 7.76
N ALA A 118 -8.21 13.67 6.97
CA ALA A 118 -9.53 13.32 7.46
C ALA A 118 -9.63 11.85 7.89
N LEU A 119 -8.72 10.99 7.42
CA LEU A 119 -8.67 9.58 7.77
C LEU A 119 -7.79 9.32 8.99
N SER A 120 -6.59 9.93 9.02
CA SER A 120 -5.61 9.75 10.08
C SER A 120 -4.58 10.88 10.11
N THR A 121 -4.03 11.14 11.29
CA THR A 121 -2.80 11.94 11.46
C THR A 121 -1.56 11.07 11.71
N ASP A 122 -1.78 9.78 11.96
CA ASP A 122 -0.75 8.75 12.14
C ASP A 122 -0.70 7.87 10.89
N TYR A 123 0.27 8.16 10.04
CA TYR A 123 0.51 7.44 8.80
C TYR A 123 1.98 7.45 8.41
N VAL A 124 2.36 6.41 7.67
CA VAL A 124 3.62 6.28 6.94
C VAL A 124 3.33 5.86 5.52
N TRP A 125 4.31 5.94 4.63
CA TRP A 125 4.15 5.50 3.25
C TRP A 125 5.30 4.62 2.78
N SER A 126 5.02 3.81 1.76
CA SER A 126 6.03 3.01 1.05
C SER A 126 5.78 3.10 -0.45
N ASP A 127 6.80 2.78 -1.25
CA ASP A 127 6.54 2.38 -2.63
C ASP A 127 5.55 1.19 -2.65
N ALA A 128 4.82 1.05 -3.75
CA ALA A 128 3.90 -0.07 -3.93
C ALA A 128 4.70 -1.36 -4.11
N HIS A 129 4.89 -2.09 -3.02
CA HIS A 129 5.76 -3.27 -3.00
C HIS A 129 5.01 -4.49 -2.45
N PHE A 130 4.97 -5.55 -3.26
CA PHE A 130 4.26 -6.81 -2.95
C PHE A 130 5.17 -8.03 -3.22
N PRO A 131 6.24 -8.23 -2.45
CA PRO A 131 7.27 -9.25 -2.70
C PRO A 131 6.76 -10.71 -2.67
N PHE A 132 5.61 -10.96 -2.05
CA PHE A 132 5.03 -12.30 -1.91
C PHE A 132 3.78 -12.51 -2.79
N ALA A 133 3.47 -11.55 -3.66
CA ALA A 133 2.34 -11.65 -4.58
C ALA A 133 2.78 -12.19 -5.94
N HIS A 134 1.87 -12.93 -6.60
CA HIS A 134 2.08 -13.61 -7.89
C HIS A 134 0.86 -13.48 -8.81
#